data_AF-A0A972V3X5-F1
#
_entry.id   AF-A0A972V3X5-F1
#
_cell.length_a   1.000
_cell.length_b   1.000
_cell.length_c   1.000
_cell.angle_alpha   90.00
_cell.angle_beta   90.00
_cell.angle_gamma   90.00
#
_symmetry.space_group_name_H-M   'P 1'
#
loop_
_entity.id
_entity.type
_entity.pdbx_description
1 polymer ?
#
loop_
_entity_poly.entity_id
_entity_poly.type
_entity_poly.pdbx_seq_one_letter_code
_entity_poly.pdbx_strand_id
1 'polypeptide(L)' 'MHEIGIVDDVLSAISARLSSKKEILKIKRVNISIGELEHISPEHFEFHFRERTKGTPLKNAKLN' A
#
# COMPACT_ATOMS: atom_id res chain seq x y z
N MET A 1 8.28 -6.70 12.13
CA MET A 1 8.29 -5.24 12.43
C MET A 1 8.83 -4.43 11.26
N HIS A 2 9.80 -4.95 10.49
CA HIS A 2 10.39 -4.27 9.34
C HIS A 2 9.38 -4.01 8.20
N GLU A 3 8.63 -5.04 7.77
CA GLU A 3 7.68 -4.97 6.66
C GLU A 3 6.46 -4.09 6.97
N ILE A 4 6.05 -4.07 8.25
CA ILE A 4 4.95 -3.25 8.75
C ILE A 4 5.28 -1.76 8.61
N GLY A 5 6.52 -1.36 8.91
CA GLY A 5 6.99 0.02 8.75
C GLY A 5 7.01 0.44 7.29
N ILE A 6 7.50 -0.43 6.41
CA ILE A 6 7.51 -0.17 4.96
C ILE A 6 6.09 0.02 4.43
N VAL A 7 5.14 -0.83 4.85
CA VAL A 7 3.73 -0.67 4.47
C VAL A 7 3.17 0.68 4.95
N ASP A 8 3.47 1.10 6.18
CA ASP A 8 3.03 2.41 6.68
C ASP A 8 3.59 3.57 5.86
N ASP A 9 4.88 3.53 5.54
CA ASP A 9 5.54 4.55 4.74
C ASP A 9 4.95 4.63 3.31
N VAL A 10 4.71 3.48 2.68
CA VAL A 10 4.04 3.40 1.38
C VAL A 10 2.63 3.99 1.44
N LEU A 11 1.84 3.63 2.46
CA LEU A 11 0.47 4.14 2.61
C LEU A 11 0.45 5.64 2.91
N SER A 12 1.41 6.14 3.68
CA SER A 12 1.59 7.56 3.93
C SER A 12 1.89 8.31 2.63
N ALA A 13 2.82 7.81 1.82
CA ALA A 13 3.17 8.41 0.52
C ALA A 13 1.99 8.40 -0.46
N ILE A 14 1.24 7.30 -0.53
CA ILE A 14 0.02 7.22 -1.35
C ILE A 14 -1.01 8.23 -0.84
N SER A 15 -1.28 8.26 0.47
CA SER A 15 -2.26 9.16 1.08
C SER A 15 -1.93 10.63 0.82
N ALA A 16 -0.67 11.03 1.02
CA ALA A 16 -0.21 12.39 0.74
C ALA A 16 -0.47 12.79 -0.72
N ARG A 17 -0.25 11.86 -1.67
CA ARG A 17 -0.52 12.12 -3.09
C ARG A 17 -2.02 12.18 -3.40
N LEU A 18 -2.83 11.39 -2.71
CA LEU A 18 -4.29 11.38 -2.86
C LEU A 18 -4.98 12.58 -2.19
N SER A 19 -4.44 13.14 -1.11
CA SER A 19 -4.99 14.32 -0.42
C SER A 19 -5.10 15.54 -1.33
N SER A 20 -4.24 15.64 -2.34
CA SER A 20 -4.32 16.67 -3.39
C SER A 20 -5.49 16.48 -4.37
N LYS A 21 -6.12 15.30 -4.37
CA LYS A 21 -7.19 14.89 -5.29
C LYS A 21 -8.45 14.57 -4.49
N LYS A 22 -9.19 15.62 -4.12
CA LYS A 22 -10.37 15.61 -3.23
C LYS A 22 -11.51 14.64 -3.62
N GLU A 23 -11.48 14.05 -4.82
CA GLU A 23 -12.57 13.24 -5.38
C GLU A 23 -12.22 11.76 -5.60
N ILE A 24 -11.05 11.28 -5.15
CA ILE A 24 -10.70 9.86 -5.33
C ILE A 24 -11.39 9.01 -4.28
N LEU A 25 -12.52 8.42 -4.68
CA LEU A 25 -13.31 7.50 -3.85
C LEU A 25 -12.82 6.05 -3.90
N LYS A 26 -12.06 5.67 -4.94
CA LYS A 26 -11.62 4.27 -5.12
C LYS A 26 -10.34 4.17 -5.96
N ILE A 27 -9.38 3.38 -5.47
CA ILE A 27 -8.18 2.98 -6.21
C ILE A 27 -8.41 1.57 -6.79
N LYS A 28 -8.21 1.40 -8.09
CA LYS A 28 -8.41 0.10 -8.76
C LYS A 28 -7.18 -0.82 -8.68
N ARG A 29 -5.98 -0.24 -8.72
CA ARG A 29 -4.71 -0.99 -8.77
C ARG A 29 -3.59 -0.19 -8.12
N VAL A 30 -2.70 -0.88 -7.44
CA VAL A 30 -1.39 -0.40 -6.98
C VAL A 30 -0.35 -1.37 -7.50
N ASN A 31 0.70 -0.86 -8.13
CA ASN A 31 1.85 -1.68 -8.52
C ASN A 31 3.02 -1.28 -7.64
N ILE A 32 3.69 -2.26 -7.02
CA ILE A 32 4.81 -2.03 -6.11
C ILE A 32 5.98 -2.85 -6.59
N SER A 33 7.08 -2.15 -6.91
CA SER A 33 8.34 -2.80 -7.24
C SER A 33 9.18 -2.90 -5.99
N ILE A 34 9.46 -4.13 -5.56
CA ILE A 34 10.34 -4.43 -4.42
C ILE A 34 11.70 -4.84 -4.98
N GLY A 35 12.77 -4.24 -4.48
CA GLY A 35 14.13 -4.60 -4.87
C GLY A 35 14.49 -6.00 -4.37
N GLU A 36 15.23 -6.76 -5.17
CA GLU A 36 15.58 -8.17 -4.86
C GLU A 36 16.40 -8.33 -3.57
N LEU A 37 17.07 -7.27 -3.10
CA LEU A 37 17.92 -7.28 -1.91
C LEU A 37 17.20 -6.85 -0.63
N GLU A 38 15.92 -6.50 -0.70
CA GLU A 38 15.20 -5.94 0.45
C GLU A 38 14.80 -7.01 1.50
N HIS A 39 15.02 -8.31 1.22
CA HIS A 39 14.61 -9.42 2.10
C HIS A 39 13.12 -9.35 2.54
N ILE A 40 12.27 -8.70 1.75
CA ILE A 40 10.83 -8.58 2.01
C ILE A 40 10.12 -9.76 1.36
N SER A 41 9.32 -10.48 2.14
CA SER A 41 8.37 -11.44 1.58
C SER A 41 7.18 -10.70 0.97
N PRO A 42 6.88 -10.85 -0.34
CA PRO A 42 5.71 -10.25 -0.98
C PRO A 42 4.39 -10.63 -0.29
N GLU A 43 4.30 -11.84 0.24
CA GLU A 43 3.11 -12.36 0.92
C GLU A 43 2.86 -11.65 2.26
N HIS A 44 3.91 -11.45 3.05
CA HIS A 44 3.83 -10.70 4.31
C HIS A 44 3.52 -9.22 4.05
N PHE A 45 4.14 -8.64 3.03
CA PHE A 45 3.84 -7.28 2.61
C PHE A 45 2.38 -7.14 2.20
N GLU A 46 1.86 -8.05 1.35
CA GLU A 46 0.46 -8.01 0.93
C GLU A 46 -0.48 -8.16 2.12
N PHE A 47 -0.23 -9.10 3.04
CA PHE A 47 -1.04 -9.27 4.23
C PHE A 47 -1.14 -7.97 5.04
N HIS A 48 0.00 -7.36 5.37
CA HIS A 48 0.02 -6.10 6.12
C HIS A 48 -0.63 -4.95 5.36
N PHE A 49 -0.41 -4.86 4.04
CA PHE A 49 -1.05 -3.86 3.18
C PHE A 49 -2.57 -4.02 3.19
N ARG A 50 -3.11 -5.24 3.09
CA ARG A 50 -4.56 -5.50 3.13
C ARG A 50 -5.18 -5.13 4.48
N GLU A 51 -4.51 -5.49 5.57
CA GLU A 51 -4.99 -5.16 6.91
C GLU A 51 -5.04 -3.64 7.13
N ARG A 52 -4.00 -2.93 6.74
CA ARG A 52 -3.86 -1.47 6.91
C ARG A 52 -4.73 -0.65 5.96
N THR A 53 -5.09 -1.19 4.80
CA THR A 53 -5.94 -0.49 3.82
C THR A 53 -7.44 -0.64 4.09
N LYS A 54 -7.86 -1.40 5.10
CA LYS A 54 -9.27 -1.48 5.53
C LYS A 54 -9.80 -0.08 5.86
N GLY A 55 -10.95 0.27 5.28
CA GLY A 55 -11.57 1.59 5.47
C GLY A 55 -10.97 2.72 4.62
N THR A 56 -9.98 2.43 3.77
CA THR A 56 -9.39 3.40 2.83
C THR A 56 -9.86 3.14 1.39
N PRO A 57 -9.67 4.10 0.46
CA PRO A 57 -9.89 3.88 -0.98
C PRO A 57 -9.07 2.73 -1.60
N LEU A 58 -8.07 2.20 -0.88
CA LEU A 58 -7.16 1.14 -1.31
C LEU A 58 -7.64 -0.27 -0.94
N LYS A 59 -8.67 -0.43 -0.08
CA LYS A 59 -9.14 -1.72 0.45
C LYS A 59 -9.28 -2.82 -0.63
N ASN A 60 -9.77 -2.44 -1.81
CA ASN A 60 -10.06 -3.36 -2.92
C ASN A 60 -9.11 -3.16 -4.12
N ALA A 61 -8.01 -2.45 -3.95
CA ALA A 61 -7.06 -2.23 -5.03
C ALA A 61 -6.31 -3.52 -5.34
N LYS A 62 -6.22 -3.92 -6.61
CA LYS A 62 -5.36 -5.05 -7.00
C LYS A 62 -3.90 -4.69 -6.71
N LEU A 63 -3.19 -5.55 -5.99
CA LEU A 63 -1.76 -5.41 -5.77
C LEU A 63 -1.03 -6.22 -6.85
N ASN A 64 -0.01 -5.63 -7.45
CA ASN A 64 0.79 -6.17 -8.55
C ASN A 64 2.27 -5.91 -8.27
#